data_AF-A0A8S2MZY7-F1
#
_entry.id   AF-A0A8S2MZY7-F1
#
_cell.length_a   1.000
_cell.length_b   1.000
_cell.length_c   1.000
_cell.angle_alpha   90.00
_cell.angle_beta   90.00
_cell.angle_gamma   90.00
#
_symmetry.space_group_name_H-M   'P 1'
#
loop_
_entity.id
_entity.type
_entity.pdbx_description
1 polymer ?
#
loop_
_entity_poly.entity_id
_entity_poly.type
_entity_poly.pdbx_seq_one_letter_code
_entity_poly.pdbx_strand_id
1 'polypeptide(L)'
;MIFIFVLILSVGIFEQTVQADTQRSNSNGIRRAHRATDEKLLLSPSATPLASSIECKADVQKYCAKGTAQAVTNLKVLQCVDDLDNAVNLISKECQNRIYKFKYNMTHDVRFDDGAVKYCAKDIKYLDECNDHTDERGTGRLVSCLYDRLSNITEPSCRNFINQLQSVIFTDWRLSEYFSTACLADITELKCGRLDDDSDT
;
A
#
# COMPACT_ATOMS: atom_id res chain seq x y z
N MET A 1 67.77 -2.34 -7.18
CA MET A 1 67.41 -2.61 -5.77
C MET A 1 66.53 -1.50 -5.16
N ILE A 2 65.56 -0.96 -5.91
CA ILE A 2 64.57 0.02 -5.40
C ILE A 2 63.14 -0.54 -5.53
N PHE A 3 62.89 -1.44 -6.50
CA PHE A 3 61.60 -2.10 -6.69
C PHE A 3 61.23 -3.16 -5.65
N ILE A 4 62.16 -3.62 -4.82
CA ILE A 4 61.88 -4.60 -3.74
C ILE A 4 61.43 -3.89 -2.45
N PHE A 5 61.77 -2.62 -2.25
CA PHE A 5 61.37 -1.86 -1.06
C PHE A 5 59.91 -1.34 -1.10
N VAL A 6 59.33 -1.18 -2.30
CA VAL A 6 57.93 -0.73 -2.45
C VAL A 6 56.92 -1.84 -2.14
N LEU A 7 57.32 -3.11 -2.31
CA LEU A 7 56.48 -4.26 -1.97
C LEU A 7 56.48 -4.59 -0.47
N ILE A 8 57.42 -4.06 0.32
CA ILE A 8 57.49 -4.34 1.77
C ILE A 8 56.67 -3.32 2.58
N LEU A 9 56.34 -2.14 2.02
CA LEU A 9 55.37 -1.22 2.61
C LEU A 9 53.90 -1.57 2.31
N SER A 10 53.64 -2.50 1.39
CA SER A 10 52.27 -2.95 1.04
C SER A 10 51.86 -4.26 1.72
N VAL A 11 52.79 -4.96 2.40
CA VAL A 11 52.54 -6.27 3.04
C VAL A 11 52.62 -6.19 4.58
N GLY A 12 52.73 -4.97 5.14
CA GLY A 12 53.00 -4.73 6.56
C GLY A 12 51.84 -4.20 7.43
N ILE A 13 50.59 -4.24 6.97
CA ILE A 13 49.42 -3.94 7.84
C ILE A 13 48.67 -5.26 8.09
N PHE A 14 49.33 -6.10 8.89
CA PHE A 14 48.76 -7.29 9.49
C PHE A 14 47.81 -6.84 10.62
N GLU A 15 46.58 -7.37 10.59
CA GLU A 15 45.69 -7.55 11.74
C GLU A 15 45.24 -6.29 12.51
N GLN A 16 44.26 -5.59 11.94
CA GLN A 16 43.10 -5.18 12.74
C GLN A 16 41.86 -5.85 12.14
N THR A 17 41.59 -7.02 12.73
CA THR A 17 40.29 -7.67 12.90
C THR A 17 39.09 -6.92 12.30
N VAL A 18 38.54 -7.48 11.22
CA VAL A 18 37.13 -7.85 11.06
C VAL A 18 36.22 -7.27 12.16
N GLN A 19 35.79 -6.01 11.98
CA GLN A 19 34.65 -5.40 12.67
C GLN A 19 33.70 -4.84 11.61
N ALA A 20 33.28 -5.72 10.71
CA ALA A 20 32.11 -5.52 9.86
C ALA A 20 31.05 -6.54 10.27
N ASP A 21 30.68 -6.57 11.55
CA ASP A 21 29.48 -7.28 11.99
C ASP A 21 28.87 -6.61 13.23
N THR A 22 27.54 -6.48 13.16
CA THR A 22 26.62 -6.07 14.24
C THR A 22 26.14 -4.61 14.24
N GLN A 23 25.60 -4.16 13.10
CA GLN A 23 24.33 -3.39 13.13
C GLN A 23 23.22 -4.15 12.40
N ARG A 24 23.04 -5.44 12.73
CA ARG A 24 21.94 -6.27 12.22
C ARG A 24 21.05 -6.81 13.34
N SER A 25 20.70 -5.97 14.33
CA SER A 25 19.77 -6.39 15.39
C SER A 25 18.83 -5.30 15.94
N ASN A 26 18.66 -4.16 15.26
CA ASN A 26 17.64 -3.17 15.64
C ASN A 26 16.74 -2.70 14.47
N SER A 27 17.09 -3.05 13.23
CA SER A 27 16.27 -2.71 12.05
C SER A 27 14.94 -3.44 12.04
N ASN A 28 14.87 -4.68 12.57
CA ASN A 28 13.63 -5.46 12.60
C ASN A 28 12.60 -4.90 13.59
N GLY A 29 13.04 -4.38 14.74
CA GLY A 29 12.16 -3.74 15.73
C GLY A 29 11.61 -2.41 15.22
N ILE A 30 12.49 -1.56 14.67
CA ILE A 30 12.12 -0.25 14.09
C ILE A 30 11.22 -0.42 12.85
N ARG A 31 11.52 -1.37 11.96
CA ARG A 31 10.66 -1.67 10.79
C ARG A 31 9.29 -2.22 11.20
N ARG A 32 9.22 -3.04 12.26
CA ARG A 32 7.93 -3.53 12.79
C ARG A 32 7.12 -2.41 13.45
N ALA A 33 7.77 -1.51 14.17
CA ALA A 33 7.13 -0.34 14.76
C ALA A 33 6.61 0.63 13.68
N HIS A 34 7.44 0.99 12.68
CA HIS A 34 7.00 1.79 11.53
C HIS A 34 5.82 1.14 10.81
N ARG A 35 5.92 -0.15 10.45
CA ARG A 35 4.83 -0.89 9.79
C ARG A 35 3.53 -0.87 10.58
N ALA A 36 3.59 -1.00 11.91
CA ALA A 36 2.40 -0.94 12.77
C ALA A 36 1.80 0.47 12.87
N THR A 37 2.64 1.52 12.79
CA THR A 37 2.18 2.92 12.81
C THR A 37 1.58 3.34 11.46
N ASP A 38 2.19 2.88 10.36
CA ASP A 38 1.74 3.13 8.98
C ASP A 38 0.37 2.45 8.73
N GLU A 39 0.21 1.23 9.23
CA GLU A 39 -1.07 0.51 9.22
C GLU A 39 -2.16 1.22 10.04
N LYS A 40 -1.82 1.79 11.20
CA LYS A 40 -2.78 2.53 12.02
C LYS A 40 -3.28 3.83 11.37
N LEU A 41 -2.48 4.41 10.47
CA LEU A 41 -2.84 5.63 9.73
C LEU A 41 -3.82 5.32 8.58
N LEU A 42 -3.74 4.12 8.00
CA LEU A 42 -4.62 3.66 6.91
C LEU A 42 -5.92 3.00 7.40
N LEU A 43 -6.06 2.72 8.69
CA LEU A 43 -7.17 1.92 9.23
C LEU A 43 -8.25 2.77 9.90
N SER A 44 -9.51 2.67 9.48
CA SER A 44 -10.69 3.09 10.26
C SER A 44 -10.60 2.58 11.72
N PRO A 45 -10.68 3.45 12.76
CA PRO A 45 -10.43 3.03 14.15
C PRO A 45 -11.60 2.21 14.73
N SER A 46 -12.71 2.10 14.01
CA SER A 46 -13.97 1.48 14.48
C SER A 46 -14.36 0.20 13.75
N ALA A 47 -13.58 -0.25 12.76
CA ALA A 47 -13.91 -1.46 12.01
C ALA A 47 -13.28 -2.71 12.66
N THR A 48 -14.12 -3.71 12.99
CA THR A 48 -13.65 -5.07 13.29
C THR A 48 -12.67 -5.51 12.20
N PRO A 49 -11.48 -6.05 12.55
CA PRO A 49 -10.50 -6.50 11.56
C PRO A 49 -11.12 -7.50 10.57
N LEU A 50 -10.73 -7.40 9.28
CA LEU A 50 -11.25 -8.26 8.21
C LEU A 50 -11.01 -9.74 8.51
N ALA A 51 -9.83 -10.08 9.05
CA ALA A 51 -9.47 -11.45 9.38
C ALA A 51 -10.31 -12.06 10.52
N SER A 52 -10.96 -11.24 11.35
CA SER A 52 -11.79 -11.69 12.48
C SER A 52 -13.27 -11.33 12.33
N SER A 53 -13.67 -10.68 11.23
CA SER A 53 -15.06 -10.33 10.97
C SER A 53 -15.87 -11.57 10.64
N ILE A 54 -17.16 -11.58 10.99
CA ILE A 54 -18.03 -12.73 10.75
C ILE A 54 -18.17 -13.05 9.27
N GLU A 55 -18.14 -12.02 8.43
CA GLU A 55 -18.29 -12.10 6.97
C GLU A 55 -17.03 -12.69 6.31
N CYS A 56 -15.84 -12.32 6.77
CA CYS A 56 -14.59 -12.64 6.08
C CYS A 56 -13.73 -13.72 6.76
N LYS A 57 -13.94 -14.03 8.04
CA LYS A 57 -13.04 -14.92 8.79
C LYS A 57 -12.81 -16.28 8.11
N ALA A 58 -13.88 -16.95 7.65
CA ALA A 58 -13.76 -18.27 7.03
C ALA A 58 -12.99 -18.21 5.69
N ASP A 59 -13.31 -17.21 4.86
CA ASP A 59 -12.65 -16.99 3.58
C ASP A 59 -11.17 -16.63 3.74
N VAL A 60 -10.86 -15.69 4.64
CA VAL A 60 -9.49 -15.28 4.95
C VAL A 60 -8.68 -16.46 5.47
N GLN A 61 -9.25 -17.28 6.35
CA GLN A 61 -8.57 -18.48 6.84
C GLN A 61 -8.27 -19.47 5.71
N LYS A 62 -9.22 -19.68 4.81
CA LYS A 62 -9.10 -20.66 3.72
C LYS A 62 -8.12 -20.22 2.63
N TYR A 63 -8.17 -18.96 2.22
CA TYR A 63 -7.46 -18.47 1.04
C TYR A 63 -6.21 -17.65 1.37
N CYS A 64 -6.24 -16.86 2.45
CA CYS A 64 -5.20 -15.87 2.75
C CYS A 64 -4.29 -16.21 3.93
N ALA A 65 -4.67 -17.15 4.80
CA ALA A 65 -3.93 -17.49 6.01
C ALA A 65 -3.30 -18.90 5.99
N LYS A 66 -3.16 -19.54 4.81
CA LYS A 66 -2.65 -20.91 4.65
C LYS A 66 -1.28 -21.10 5.32
N GLY A 67 -1.27 -21.59 6.56
CA GLY A 67 -0.06 -21.98 7.29
C GLY A 67 0.59 -20.91 8.17
N THR A 68 -0.01 -19.73 8.37
CA THR A 68 0.55 -18.69 9.24
C THR A 68 -0.22 -18.54 10.55
N ALA A 69 0.43 -18.81 11.68
CA ALA A 69 -0.11 -18.57 13.02
C ALA A 69 -0.13 -17.07 13.42
N GLN A 70 0.29 -16.18 12.51
CA GLN A 70 0.44 -14.76 12.80
C GLN A 70 -0.84 -13.99 12.45
N ALA A 71 -1.19 -13.01 13.29
CA ALA A 71 -2.27 -12.08 13.00
C ALA A 71 -2.07 -11.45 11.60
N VAL A 72 -3.05 -11.69 10.71
CA VAL A 72 -3.07 -11.08 9.38
C VAL A 72 -3.69 -9.71 9.52
N THR A 73 -2.96 -8.70 9.07
CA THR A 73 -3.39 -7.31 9.13
C THR A 73 -4.41 -7.03 8.03
N ASN A 74 -5.27 -6.01 8.17
CA ASN A 74 -6.25 -5.73 7.11
C ASN A 74 -5.56 -5.47 5.78
N LEU A 75 -4.45 -4.73 5.75
CA LEU A 75 -3.69 -4.51 4.52
C LEU A 75 -3.25 -5.82 3.86
N LYS A 76 -2.77 -6.79 4.66
CA LYS A 76 -2.40 -8.12 4.12
C LYS A 76 -3.61 -8.91 3.62
N VAL A 77 -4.77 -8.77 4.27
CA VAL A 77 -6.02 -9.39 3.78
C VAL A 77 -6.42 -8.78 2.44
N LEU A 78 -6.42 -7.44 2.33
CA LEU A 78 -6.77 -6.73 1.10
C LEU A 78 -5.83 -7.13 -0.04
N GLN A 79 -4.51 -7.08 0.17
CA GLN A 79 -3.51 -7.51 -0.81
C GLN A 79 -3.72 -8.95 -1.25
N CYS A 80 -3.90 -9.87 -0.30
CA CYS A 80 -4.15 -11.27 -0.64
C CYS A 80 -5.39 -11.41 -1.53
N VAL A 81 -6.51 -10.79 -1.15
CA VAL A 81 -7.77 -10.92 -1.89
C VAL A 81 -7.65 -10.30 -3.27
N ASP A 82 -6.98 -9.15 -3.40
CA ASP A 82 -6.72 -8.50 -4.69
C ASP A 82 -5.80 -9.34 -5.60
N ASP A 83 -4.88 -10.12 -5.02
CA ASP A 83 -3.98 -11.04 -5.74
C ASP A 83 -4.65 -12.38 -6.12
N LEU A 84 -5.85 -12.69 -5.62
CA LEU A 84 -6.54 -13.95 -5.98
C LEU A 84 -7.11 -13.85 -7.41
N ASP A 85 -6.64 -14.72 -8.30
CA ASP A 85 -7.30 -14.94 -9.60
C ASP A 85 -8.78 -15.28 -9.38
N ASN A 86 -9.69 -14.56 -10.07
CA ASN A 86 -11.13 -14.71 -9.89
C ASN A 86 -11.58 -14.57 -8.42
N ALA A 87 -10.98 -13.66 -7.64
CA ALA A 87 -11.34 -13.38 -6.25
C ALA A 87 -12.88 -13.29 -6.03
N VAL A 88 -13.57 -12.66 -6.97
CA VAL A 88 -15.04 -12.49 -7.00
C VAL A 88 -15.80 -13.83 -6.95
N ASN A 89 -15.20 -14.93 -7.40
CA ASN A 89 -15.81 -16.26 -7.39
C ASN A 89 -15.32 -17.14 -6.24
N LEU A 90 -14.18 -16.80 -5.61
CA LEU A 90 -13.54 -17.65 -4.60
C LEU A 90 -14.01 -17.35 -3.17
N ILE A 91 -14.22 -16.08 -2.84
CA ILE A 91 -14.68 -15.64 -1.51
C ILE A 91 -16.17 -15.36 -1.51
N SER A 92 -16.81 -15.44 -0.34
CA SER A 92 -18.25 -15.21 -0.18
C SER A 92 -18.65 -13.78 -0.59
N LYS A 93 -19.90 -13.61 -1.07
CA LYS A 93 -20.44 -12.28 -1.42
C LYS A 93 -20.49 -11.37 -0.20
N GLU A 94 -20.73 -11.93 0.98
CA GLU A 94 -20.69 -11.25 2.26
C GLU A 94 -19.30 -10.67 2.53
N CYS A 95 -18.24 -11.46 2.34
CA CYS A 95 -16.87 -10.97 2.51
C CYS A 95 -16.49 -9.93 1.45
N GLN A 96 -16.86 -10.14 0.18
CA GLN A 96 -16.63 -9.17 -0.89
C GLN A 96 -17.25 -7.81 -0.57
N ASN A 97 -18.52 -7.79 -0.17
CA ASN A 97 -19.21 -6.56 0.22
C ASN A 97 -18.57 -5.91 1.45
N ARG A 98 -18.12 -6.70 2.43
CA ARG A 98 -17.41 -6.19 3.61
C ARG A 98 -16.07 -5.55 3.23
N ILE A 99 -15.30 -6.17 2.33
CA ILE A 99 -14.04 -5.64 1.81
C ILE A 99 -14.29 -4.35 1.03
N TYR A 100 -15.27 -4.33 0.14
CA TYR A 100 -15.65 -3.12 -0.60
C TYR A 100 -15.98 -1.97 0.35
N LYS A 101 -16.86 -2.18 1.34
CA LYS A 101 -17.20 -1.16 2.34
C LYS A 101 -15.99 -0.72 3.15
N PHE A 102 -15.09 -1.65 3.48
CA PHE A 102 -13.86 -1.33 4.19
C PHE A 102 -12.97 -0.39 3.36
N LYS A 103 -12.73 -0.72 2.08
CA LYS A 103 -11.94 0.10 1.16
C LYS A 103 -12.60 1.46 0.88
N TYR A 104 -13.91 1.47 0.64
CA TYR A 104 -14.70 2.69 0.42
C TYR A 104 -14.61 3.63 1.63
N ASN A 105 -14.85 3.13 2.84
CA ASN A 105 -14.75 3.96 4.05
C ASN A 105 -13.32 4.46 4.27
N MET A 106 -12.32 3.72 3.81
CA MET A 106 -10.92 4.14 3.88
C MET A 106 -10.67 5.36 2.98
N THR A 107 -11.15 5.36 1.73
CA THR A 107 -10.93 6.49 0.80
C THR A 107 -11.68 7.76 1.19
N HIS A 108 -12.71 7.65 2.03
CA HIS A 108 -13.50 8.76 2.57
C HIS A 108 -13.07 9.17 3.99
N ASP A 109 -12.02 8.55 4.54
CA ASP A 109 -11.49 8.90 5.85
C ASP A 109 -10.37 9.93 5.72
N VAL A 110 -10.41 10.99 6.51
CA VAL A 110 -9.38 12.05 6.51
C VAL A 110 -7.96 11.51 6.69
N ARG A 111 -7.81 10.36 7.37
CA ARG A 111 -6.51 9.75 7.65
C ARG A 111 -5.88 9.10 6.41
N PHE A 112 -6.67 8.81 5.39
CA PHE A 112 -6.19 8.40 4.08
C PHE A 112 -5.33 9.50 3.45
N ASP A 113 -5.84 10.73 3.44
CA ASP A 113 -5.07 11.89 3.02
C ASP A 113 -3.98 12.24 4.06
N ASP A 114 -4.14 11.93 5.36
CA ASP A 114 -3.10 12.24 6.39
C ASP A 114 -1.86 11.40 6.15
N GLY A 115 -2.05 10.16 5.66
CA GLY A 115 -0.98 9.35 5.13
C GLY A 115 -0.19 10.08 4.04
N ALA A 116 -0.87 10.62 3.03
CA ALA A 116 -0.21 11.36 1.96
C ALA A 116 0.55 12.58 2.48
N VAL A 117 -0.09 13.45 3.27
CA VAL A 117 0.57 14.63 3.84
C VAL A 117 1.81 14.24 4.65
N LYS A 118 1.76 13.14 5.40
CA LYS A 118 2.87 12.66 6.21
C LYS A 118 4.02 12.09 5.38
N TYR A 119 3.75 11.19 4.43
CA TYR A 119 4.79 10.45 3.70
C TYR A 119 5.28 11.14 2.43
N CYS A 120 4.48 12.07 1.89
CA CYS A 120 4.70 12.76 0.62
C CYS A 120 4.92 14.27 0.77
N ALA A 121 5.11 14.79 1.98
CA ALA A 121 5.22 16.24 2.25
C ALA A 121 6.18 17.00 1.32
N LYS A 122 7.28 16.39 0.90
CA LYS A 122 8.23 17.03 -0.03
C LYS A 122 7.73 16.97 -1.47
N ASP A 123 7.26 15.81 -1.95
CA ASP A 123 6.75 15.67 -3.31
C ASP A 123 5.52 16.56 -3.54
N ILE A 124 4.64 16.69 -2.55
CA ILE A 124 3.49 17.61 -2.59
C ILE A 124 3.93 19.05 -2.85
N LYS A 125 5.05 19.50 -2.27
CA LYS A 125 5.57 20.86 -2.49
C LYS A 125 6.13 21.11 -3.89
N TYR A 126 6.50 20.05 -4.61
CA TYR A 126 7.05 20.16 -5.96
C TYR A 126 6.00 19.86 -7.04
N LEU A 127 4.92 19.19 -6.66
CA LEU A 127 3.79 18.86 -7.52
C LEU A 127 2.65 19.84 -7.20
N ASP A 128 2.76 21.07 -7.70
CA ASP A 128 1.82 22.16 -7.41
C ASP A 128 0.35 21.73 -7.64
N GLU A 129 0.08 20.97 -8.72
CA GLU A 129 -1.24 20.42 -9.02
C GLU A 129 -1.81 19.48 -7.94
N CYS A 130 -0.96 18.79 -7.17
CA CYS A 130 -1.41 17.96 -6.06
C CYS A 130 -1.52 18.76 -4.76
N ASN A 131 -0.78 19.87 -4.64
CA ASN A 131 -0.83 20.73 -3.47
C ASN A 131 -2.21 21.40 -3.31
N ASP A 132 -2.91 21.68 -4.41
CA ASP A 132 -4.27 22.25 -4.38
C ASP A 132 -5.29 21.36 -3.63
N HIS A 133 -5.00 20.05 -3.53
CA HIS A 133 -5.87 19.09 -2.84
C HIS A 133 -5.53 18.91 -1.35
N THR A 134 -4.52 19.60 -0.80
CA THR A 134 -4.16 19.42 0.62
C THR A 134 -5.21 19.95 1.58
N ASP A 135 -6.10 20.82 1.15
CA ASP A 135 -7.21 21.35 1.97
C ASP A 135 -8.49 20.48 1.85
N GLU A 136 -8.55 19.59 0.85
CA GLU A 136 -9.72 18.74 0.54
C GLU A 136 -9.64 17.37 1.27
N ARG A 137 -9.37 17.39 2.58
CA ARG A 137 -9.17 16.17 3.38
C ARG A 137 -10.43 15.29 3.41
N GLY A 138 -10.24 13.97 3.32
CA GLY A 138 -11.31 12.97 3.35
C GLY A 138 -11.99 12.72 2.00
N THR A 139 -11.43 13.26 0.92
CA THR A 139 -11.92 13.03 -0.47
C THR A 139 -11.03 12.05 -1.24
N GLY A 140 -9.82 11.75 -0.74
CA GLY A 140 -8.85 10.92 -1.43
C GLY A 140 -8.28 11.54 -2.71
N ARG A 141 -8.59 12.80 -3.02
CA ARG A 141 -8.10 13.50 -4.21
C ARG A 141 -6.60 13.74 -4.17
N LEU A 142 -6.06 14.09 -3.01
CA LEU A 142 -4.61 14.26 -2.84
C LEU A 142 -3.87 12.95 -3.16
N VAL A 143 -4.34 11.83 -2.60
CA VAL A 143 -3.77 10.50 -2.87
C VAL A 143 -3.90 10.14 -4.34
N SER A 144 -5.05 10.41 -4.96
CA SER A 144 -5.29 10.13 -6.38
C SER A 144 -4.36 10.93 -7.29
N CYS A 145 -4.15 12.22 -7.00
CA CYS A 145 -3.20 13.06 -7.74
C CYS A 145 -1.76 12.53 -7.63
N LEU A 146 -1.34 12.14 -6.42
CA LEU A 146 -0.02 11.56 -6.19
C LEU A 146 0.15 10.21 -6.92
N TYR A 147 -0.90 9.41 -7.01
CA TYR A 147 -0.92 8.18 -7.79
C TYR A 147 -0.73 8.44 -9.29
N ASP A 148 -1.46 9.41 -9.86
CA ASP A 148 -1.32 9.80 -11.27
C ASP A 148 0.05 10.38 -11.60
N ARG A 149 0.80 10.84 -10.59
CA ARG A 149 2.17 11.38 -10.70
C ARG A 149 3.22 10.46 -10.09
N LEU A 150 2.94 9.18 -9.97
CA LEU A 150 3.86 8.21 -9.36
C LEU A 150 5.25 8.18 -10.03
N SER A 151 5.34 8.44 -11.33
CA SER A 151 6.63 8.58 -12.04
C SER A 151 7.47 9.77 -11.55
N ASN A 152 6.83 10.85 -11.10
CA ASN A 152 7.45 12.10 -10.71
C ASN A 152 7.80 12.16 -9.21
N ILE A 153 7.25 11.25 -8.39
CA ILE A 153 7.56 11.14 -6.96
C ILE A 153 9.04 10.81 -6.74
N THR A 154 9.74 11.62 -5.96
CA THR A 154 11.16 11.43 -5.67
C THR A 154 11.41 10.76 -4.33
N GLU A 155 10.56 10.98 -3.32
CA GLU A 155 10.79 10.41 -1.99
C GLU A 155 10.41 8.92 -1.94
N PRO A 156 11.32 8.04 -1.49
CA PRO A 156 11.02 6.61 -1.38
C PRO A 156 9.87 6.30 -0.41
N SER A 157 9.70 7.09 0.66
CA SER A 157 8.57 6.93 1.59
C SER A 157 7.24 7.17 0.92
N CYS A 158 7.15 8.22 0.10
CA CYS A 158 5.94 8.56 -0.64
C CYS A 158 5.64 7.48 -1.69
N ARG A 159 6.65 7.08 -2.47
CA ARG A 159 6.51 6.02 -3.47
C ARG A 159 6.02 4.71 -2.86
N ASN A 160 6.58 4.32 -1.71
CA ASN A 160 6.15 3.11 -1.02
C ASN A 160 4.71 3.22 -0.49
N PHE A 161 4.32 4.38 0.04
CA PHE A 161 2.97 4.64 0.51
C PHE A 161 1.96 4.54 -0.64
N ILE A 162 2.21 5.24 -1.75
CA ILE A 162 1.33 5.22 -2.93
C ILE A 162 1.28 3.82 -3.56
N ASN A 163 2.40 3.09 -3.67
CA ASN A 163 2.40 1.71 -4.17
C ASN A 163 1.56 0.75 -3.29
N GLN A 164 1.60 0.91 -1.97
CA GLN A 164 0.75 0.11 -1.08
C GLN A 164 -0.73 0.38 -1.35
N LEU A 165 -1.10 1.64 -1.52
CA LEU A 165 -2.48 2.02 -1.86
C LEU A 165 -2.87 1.57 -3.27
N GLN A 166 -1.95 1.63 -4.23
CA GLN A 166 -2.17 1.10 -5.58
C GLN A 166 -2.52 -0.38 -5.56
N SER A 167 -1.83 -1.18 -4.74
CA SER A 167 -2.07 -2.62 -4.66
C SER A 167 -3.46 -3.00 -4.13
N VAL A 168 -4.20 -2.09 -3.49
CA VAL A 168 -5.48 -2.42 -2.84
C VAL A 168 -6.65 -1.48 -3.12
N ILE A 169 -6.40 -0.20 -3.43
CA ILE A 169 -7.44 0.81 -3.70
C ILE A 169 -7.55 1.09 -5.18
N PHE A 170 -6.44 1.39 -5.86
CA PHE A 170 -6.47 1.79 -7.27
C PHE A 170 -6.66 0.62 -8.24
N THR A 171 -6.81 -0.61 -7.75
CA THR A 171 -7.26 -1.77 -8.52
C THR A 171 -8.76 -1.75 -8.81
N ASP A 172 -9.54 -0.98 -8.04
CA ASP A 172 -10.98 -0.80 -8.22
C ASP A 172 -11.29 0.67 -8.49
N TRP A 173 -11.59 0.97 -9.76
CA TRP A 173 -11.83 2.34 -10.22
C TRP A 173 -12.97 3.04 -9.45
N ARG A 174 -13.93 2.27 -8.90
CA ARG A 174 -15.08 2.79 -8.14
C ARG A 174 -14.67 3.45 -6.82
N LEU A 175 -13.46 3.16 -6.33
CA LEU A 175 -12.94 3.70 -5.08
C LEU A 175 -12.25 5.04 -5.25
N SER A 176 -11.93 5.44 -6.49
CA SER A 176 -11.46 6.79 -6.80
C SER A 176 -12.67 7.68 -7.06
N GLU A 177 -13.00 8.53 -6.08
CA GLU A 177 -14.13 9.47 -6.17
C GLU A 177 -13.98 10.42 -7.35
N TYR A 178 -12.77 10.93 -7.57
CA TYR A 178 -12.45 11.80 -8.69
C TYR A 178 -12.70 11.13 -10.03
N PHE A 179 -12.15 9.92 -10.24
CA PHE A 179 -12.33 9.17 -11.47
C PHE A 179 -13.81 8.82 -11.69
N SER A 180 -14.47 8.25 -10.68
CA SER A 180 -15.86 7.80 -10.77
C SER A 180 -16.81 8.94 -11.09
N THR A 181 -16.55 10.13 -10.54
CA THR A 181 -17.35 11.33 -10.81
C THR A 181 -17.08 11.88 -12.21
N ALA A 182 -15.81 12.00 -12.60
CA ALA A 182 -15.43 12.51 -13.92
C ALA A 182 -15.95 11.63 -15.07
N CYS A 183 -15.95 10.32 -14.88
CA CYS A 183 -16.35 9.34 -15.90
C CYS A 183 -17.82 8.87 -15.78
N LEU A 184 -18.63 9.43 -14.88
CA LEU A 184 -19.98 8.91 -14.60
C LEU A 184 -20.88 8.87 -15.84
N ALA A 185 -20.80 9.90 -16.69
CA ALA A 185 -21.56 9.97 -17.93
C ALA A 185 -21.17 8.81 -18.87
N ASP A 186 -19.87 8.64 -19.11
CA ASP A 186 -19.33 7.58 -19.96
C ASP A 186 -19.67 6.18 -19.42
N ILE A 187 -19.54 5.97 -18.11
CA ILE A 187 -19.89 4.70 -17.45
C ILE A 187 -21.36 4.36 -17.70
N THR A 188 -22.24 5.35 -17.64
CA THR A 188 -23.68 5.18 -17.84
C THR A 188 -24.01 4.92 -19.31
N GLU A 189 -23.43 5.71 -20.22
CA GLU A 189 -23.67 5.60 -21.66
C GLU A 189 -23.13 4.28 -22.23
N LEU A 190 -21.88 3.94 -21.88
CA LEU A 190 -21.17 2.77 -22.37
C LEU A 190 -21.47 1.49 -21.56
N LYS A 191 -22.18 1.63 -20.44
CA LYS A 191 -22.54 0.52 -19.53
C LYS A 191 -21.31 -0.25 -19.00
N CYS A 192 -20.22 0.45 -18.71
CA CYS A 192 -18.96 -0.13 -18.21
C CYS A 192 -19.03 -0.62 -16.74
N GLY A 193 -20.16 -0.40 -16.04
CA GLY A 193 -20.34 -0.80 -14.64
C GLY A 193 -20.82 -2.25 -14.42
N ARG A 194 -20.76 -3.12 -15.43
CA ARG A 194 -21.23 -4.51 -15.34
C ARG A 194 -20.21 -5.39 -14.62
N LEU A 195 -20.67 -6.28 -13.74
CA LEU A 195 -19.83 -7.22 -12.97
C LEU A 195 -19.62 -8.57 -13.68
N ASP A 196 -20.33 -8.79 -14.78
CA ASP A 196 -20.30 -10.02 -15.56
C ASP A 196 -19.70 -9.73 -16.93
N ASP A 197 -18.65 -10.48 -17.30
CA ASP A 197 -18.30 -10.67 -18.70
C ASP A 197 -19.43 -11.51 -19.32
N ASP A 198 -20.31 -10.89 -20.11
CA ASP A 198 -21.24 -11.61 -20.98
C ASP A 198 -20.42 -12.42 -22.01
N SER A 199 -19.91 -13.57 -21.59
CA SER A 199 -19.39 -14.63 -22.47
C SER A 199 -20.40 -15.79 -22.49
N ASP A 200 -21.65 -15.46 -22.77
CA ASP A 200 -22.71 -16.41 -23.10
C ASP A 200 -23.57 -15.82 -24.23
N THR A 201 -22.96 -15.67 -25.41
CA THR A 201 -23.66 -15.61 -26.71
C THR A 201 -22.85 -16.34 -27.76
#